data_AF-A0A835QU44-F1
#
_entry.id   AF-A0A835QU44-F1
#
_cell.length_a   1.000
_cell.length_b   1.000
_cell.length_c   1.000
_cell.angle_alpha   90.00
_cell.angle_beta   90.00
_cell.angle_gamma   90.00
#
_symmetry.space_group_name_H-M   'P 1'
#
loop_
_entity.id
_entity.type
_entity.pdbx_description
1 polymer ?
#
loop_
_entity_poly.entity_id
_entity_poly.type
_entity_poly.pdbx_seq_one_letter_code
_entity_poly.pdbx_strand_id
1 'polypeptide(L)'
;MTKVPFSPPPSASATCDSEHVMNYRGGSVLGKKTILKSDHFPGCQNKRLTPQIEGAPNYRQAGPLPVHGVAIPTINGIRNVLIHIGARQNRKQKKILWHNLREEPVVYINDRPFVLRDVEKPFSNLEYTGINRARVEQMEARLKEDILIEAARYGNKILVTDELPDGQMVDQWEPVVRDYVKTPLEVYQELQIEGYYVDYERVPITDEKSPKERDFDDLMYRISQTDRDTEYVFNCQMGRGRTTTGMVIATLVYLNRIGASGIPRTHSIGKIFSTGVDITDNMPNSEEAARRGEYAVIRSLIRVLEGGVEGKRQVDKVIDKCDAMQNLREAISNYGNNILRQPDEKKREASLSCFVEYLERYYFLICFAVYIHTERAALHDISSEKKDLLRMDESKA
;
A
#
# COMPACT_ATOMS: atom_id res chain seq x y z
N MET A 1 -36.23 4.84 32.96
CA MET A 1 -35.74 6.24 33.03
C MET A 1 -34.29 6.18 32.58
N THR A 2 -33.82 6.81 31.51
CA THR A 2 -34.24 8.06 30.86
C THR A 2 -33.80 7.96 29.39
N LYS A 3 -34.73 8.11 28.43
CA LYS A 3 -34.39 8.23 27.00
C LYS A 3 -33.69 9.58 26.82
N VAL A 4 -32.45 9.57 26.30
CA VAL A 4 -31.78 10.80 25.85
C VAL A 4 -32.59 11.34 24.66
N PRO A 5 -33.02 12.61 24.65
CA PRO A 5 -33.81 13.15 23.54
C PRO A 5 -32.91 13.30 22.32
N PHE A 6 -33.33 12.74 21.18
CA PHE A 6 -32.81 13.16 19.88
C PHE A 6 -33.20 14.62 19.66
N SER A 7 -32.22 15.48 19.42
CA SER A 7 -32.44 16.87 19.01
C SER A 7 -33.19 16.89 17.67
N PRO A 8 -34.17 17.81 17.49
CA PRO A 8 -34.87 17.94 16.23
C PRO A 8 -33.91 18.40 15.12
N PRO A 9 -34.14 18.01 13.86
CA PRO A 9 -33.33 18.49 12.75
C PRO A 9 -33.45 20.02 12.64
N PRO A 10 -32.34 20.75 12.39
CA PRO A 10 -32.39 22.18 12.18
C PRO A 10 -33.26 22.52 10.96
N SER A 11 -33.99 23.63 11.05
CA SER A 11 -34.79 24.19 9.96
C SER A 11 -33.93 24.49 8.73
N ALA A 12 -34.52 24.36 7.54
CA ALA A 12 -33.88 24.36 6.23
C ALA A 12 -33.16 25.67 5.78
N SER A 13 -32.82 26.56 6.71
CA SER A 13 -32.14 27.83 6.42
C SER A 13 -30.96 28.16 7.34
N ALA A 14 -30.59 27.28 8.28
CA ALA A 14 -29.36 27.43 9.06
C ALA A 14 -28.30 26.48 8.50
N THR A 15 -27.28 27.02 7.83
CA THR A 15 -26.04 26.27 7.58
C THR A 15 -25.51 25.84 8.95
N CYS A 16 -25.62 24.55 9.26
CA CYS A 16 -25.04 23.99 10.48
C CYS A 16 -23.54 24.27 10.46
N ASP A 17 -23.04 24.90 11.52
CA ASP A 17 -21.64 25.24 11.66
C ASP A 17 -20.78 23.97 11.53
N SER A 18 -19.73 24.02 10.70
CA SER A 18 -18.83 22.90 10.45
C SER A 18 -18.28 22.34 11.77
N GLU A 19 -17.92 23.22 12.70
CA GLU A 19 -17.42 22.83 14.02
C GLU A 19 -18.47 22.08 14.83
N HIS A 20 -19.75 22.46 14.71
CA HIS A 20 -20.84 21.73 15.34
C HIS A 20 -20.97 20.32 14.77
N VAL A 21 -20.98 20.17 13.44
CA VAL A 21 -21.08 18.84 12.81
C VAL A 21 -19.95 17.93 13.31
N MET A 22 -18.70 18.39 13.23
CA MET A 22 -17.52 17.62 13.64
C MET A 22 -17.54 17.21 15.13
N ASN A 23 -18.05 18.07 16.01
CA ASN A 23 -18.11 17.80 17.45
C ASN A 23 -19.24 16.82 17.84
N TYR A 24 -20.31 16.76 17.04
CA TYR A 24 -21.52 15.98 17.34
C TYR A 24 -21.77 14.79 16.41
N ARG A 25 -20.83 14.48 15.50
CA ARG A 25 -20.81 13.23 14.74
C ARG A 25 -21.02 12.01 15.63
N GLY A 26 -21.90 11.10 15.20
CA GLY A 26 -22.36 9.97 16.00
C GLY A 26 -22.26 8.62 15.30
N GLY A 27 -21.50 8.54 14.21
CA GLY A 27 -21.25 7.30 13.50
C GLY A 27 -20.37 6.33 14.30
N SER A 28 -20.42 5.06 13.92
CA SER A 28 -19.61 4.01 14.54
C SER A 28 -18.12 4.08 14.17
N VAL A 29 -17.81 4.61 12.98
CA VAL A 29 -16.48 4.90 12.43
C VAL A 29 -16.36 6.41 12.20
N LEU A 30 -17.37 7.04 11.61
CA LEU A 30 -17.45 8.49 11.44
C LEU A 30 -17.90 9.16 12.75
N GLY A 31 -17.00 9.17 13.74
CA GLY A 31 -17.27 9.60 15.11
C GLY A 31 -16.95 11.08 15.38
N LYS A 32 -17.13 11.49 16.64
CA LYS A 32 -16.78 12.83 17.11
C LYS A 32 -15.32 13.17 16.84
N LYS A 33 -15.04 14.46 16.61
CA LYS A 33 -13.69 14.98 16.35
C LYS A 33 -13.01 14.34 15.11
N THR A 34 -13.81 13.84 14.17
CA THR A 34 -13.30 13.30 12.91
C THR A 34 -13.82 14.07 11.70
N ILE A 35 -12.97 14.18 10.67
CA ILE A 35 -13.30 14.74 9.37
C ILE A 35 -13.23 13.68 8.27
N LEU A 36 -13.97 13.90 7.19
CA LEU A 36 -13.80 13.18 5.93
C LEU A 36 -12.94 14.03 5.01
N LYS A 37 -11.65 13.77 5.00
CA LYS A 37 -10.71 14.52 4.18
C LYS A 37 -10.65 13.93 2.77
N SER A 38 -10.62 14.78 1.74
CA SER A 38 -10.30 14.32 0.39
C SER A 38 -8.91 13.70 0.36
N ASP A 39 -8.86 12.44 -0.06
CA ASP A 39 -7.62 11.67 -0.12
C ASP A 39 -6.89 11.91 -1.44
N HIS A 40 -7.62 12.38 -2.46
CA HIS A 40 -7.08 12.91 -3.71
C HIS A 40 -6.97 14.44 -3.61
N PHE A 41 -5.75 14.96 -3.51
CA PHE A 41 -5.47 16.38 -3.28
C PHE A 41 -4.34 16.87 -4.20
N PRO A 42 -4.22 18.17 -4.49
CA PRO A 42 -3.24 18.68 -5.47
C PRO A 42 -1.79 18.22 -5.22
N GLY A 43 -1.38 18.11 -3.95
CA GLY A 43 -0.05 17.64 -3.55
C GLY A 43 0.21 16.15 -3.77
N CYS A 44 -0.80 15.35 -4.12
CA CYS A 44 -0.62 13.92 -4.37
C CYS A 44 0.04 13.62 -5.73
N GLN A 45 0.21 14.61 -6.61
CA GLN A 45 0.74 14.43 -7.97
C GLN A 45 2.19 14.95 -8.12
N ASN A 46 3.12 14.05 -8.45
CA ASN A 46 4.47 14.36 -8.91
C ASN A 46 4.47 14.55 -10.43
N LYS A 47 4.49 15.82 -10.85
CA LYS A 47 4.42 16.22 -12.27
C LYS A 47 5.60 15.71 -13.13
N ARG A 48 6.67 15.20 -12.52
CA ARG A 48 7.84 14.64 -13.23
C ARG A 48 7.61 13.22 -13.73
N LEU A 49 6.60 12.52 -13.23
CA LEU A 49 6.29 11.17 -13.66
C LEU A 49 5.52 11.18 -14.97
N THR A 50 5.85 10.21 -15.83
CA THR A 50 5.16 9.95 -17.09
C THR A 50 4.91 8.44 -17.23
N PRO A 51 3.76 8.03 -17.80
CA PRO A 51 2.68 8.88 -18.31
C PRO A 51 1.83 9.50 -17.18
N GLN A 52 1.19 10.62 -17.48
CA GLN A 52 0.17 11.19 -16.59
C GLN A 52 -1.19 10.61 -16.97
N ILE A 53 -1.84 9.93 -16.03
CA ILE A 53 -3.17 9.36 -16.22
C ILE A 53 -4.17 10.19 -15.42
N GLU A 54 -5.19 10.70 -16.10
CA GLU A 54 -6.22 11.52 -15.47
C GLU A 54 -6.92 10.77 -14.33
N GLY A 55 -7.02 11.41 -13.16
CA GLY A 55 -7.60 10.80 -11.95
C GLY A 55 -6.71 9.75 -11.26
N ALA A 56 -5.54 9.43 -11.79
CA ALA A 56 -4.63 8.39 -11.27
C ALA A 56 -3.22 8.95 -11.04
N PRO A 57 -2.98 9.59 -9.89
CA PRO A 57 -1.75 10.30 -9.65
C PRO A 57 -0.55 9.35 -9.49
N ASN A 58 0.66 9.81 -9.80
CA ASN A 58 1.91 9.06 -9.65
C ASN A 58 1.94 7.66 -10.29
N TYR A 59 1.14 7.46 -11.34
CA TYR A 59 1.21 6.23 -12.13
C TYR A 59 2.63 6.03 -12.70
N ARG A 60 3.12 4.79 -12.60
CA ARG A 60 4.44 4.37 -13.10
C ARG A 60 4.55 2.86 -13.23
N GLN A 61 5.49 2.40 -14.03
CA GLN A 61 5.81 0.98 -14.25
C GLN A 61 7.27 0.68 -13.87
N ALA A 62 7.53 -0.51 -13.32
CA ALA A 62 8.87 -0.98 -12.98
C ALA A 62 9.66 -1.43 -14.23
N GLY A 63 10.16 -0.47 -15.01
CA GLY A 63 10.81 -0.76 -16.30
C GLY A 63 9.86 -1.52 -17.24
N PRO A 64 10.31 -2.59 -17.93
CA PRO A 64 9.44 -3.38 -18.82
C PRO A 64 8.64 -4.48 -18.08
N LEU A 65 8.67 -4.52 -16.75
CA LEU A 65 8.06 -5.60 -15.96
C LEU A 65 6.55 -5.33 -15.74
N PRO A 66 5.73 -6.39 -15.51
CA PRO A 66 4.29 -6.24 -15.37
C PRO A 66 3.89 -5.76 -13.95
N VAL A 67 4.59 -4.74 -13.44
CA VAL A 67 4.44 -4.22 -12.07
C VAL A 67 4.30 -2.71 -12.15
N HIS A 68 3.19 -2.21 -11.61
CA HIS A 68 2.76 -0.82 -11.70
C HIS A 68 2.50 -0.25 -10.30
N GLY A 69 2.74 1.04 -10.14
CA GLY A 69 2.43 1.78 -8.93
C GLY A 69 1.62 3.01 -9.25
N VAL A 70 0.67 3.36 -8.37
CA VAL A 70 -0.17 4.56 -8.47
C VAL A 70 -0.44 5.10 -7.06
N ALA A 71 -0.68 6.41 -6.94
CA ALA A 71 -1.26 7.02 -5.75
C ALA A 71 -2.77 6.72 -5.69
N ILE A 72 -3.49 7.25 -4.70
CA ILE A 72 -4.94 7.02 -4.59
C ILE A 72 -5.67 7.59 -5.82
N PRO A 73 -6.31 6.73 -6.64
CA PRO A 73 -7.03 7.19 -7.82
C PRO A 73 -8.49 7.52 -7.50
N THR A 74 -9.11 8.36 -8.32
CA THR A 74 -10.59 8.43 -8.41
C THR A 74 -11.14 7.17 -9.09
N ILE A 75 -12.45 6.92 -9.08
CA ILE A 75 -13.02 5.73 -9.76
C ILE A 75 -12.73 5.80 -11.28
N ASN A 76 -12.88 6.97 -11.89
CA ASN A 76 -12.50 7.23 -13.28
C ASN A 76 -10.99 7.08 -13.49
N GLY A 77 -10.18 7.48 -12.51
CA GLY A 77 -8.73 7.20 -12.51
C GLY A 77 -8.42 5.71 -12.58
N ILE A 78 -9.12 4.88 -11.81
CA ILE A 78 -8.98 3.42 -11.87
C ILE A 78 -9.32 2.95 -13.29
N ARG A 79 -10.46 3.35 -13.86
CA ARG A 79 -10.83 3.01 -15.24
C ARG A 79 -9.75 3.39 -16.25
N ASN A 80 -9.21 4.59 -16.14
CA ASN A 80 -8.16 5.09 -17.03
C ASN A 80 -6.88 4.25 -16.93
N VAL A 81 -6.47 3.83 -15.72
CA VAL A 81 -5.34 2.91 -15.53
C VAL A 81 -5.62 1.54 -16.15
N LEU A 82 -6.81 0.98 -15.94
CA LEU A 82 -7.20 -0.32 -16.51
C LEU A 82 -7.18 -0.27 -18.05
N ILE A 83 -7.70 0.81 -18.65
CA ILE A 83 -7.67 1.03 -20.11
C ILE A 83 -6.22 1.16 -20.58
N HIS A 84 -5.41 1.96 -19.90
CA HIS A 84 -4.00 2.19 -20.25
C HIS A 84 -3.19 0.89 -20.28
N ILE A 85 -3.38 0.01 -19.30
CA ILE A 85 -2.69 -1.29 -19.21
C ILE A 85 -3.24 -2.29 -20.25
N GLY A 86 -4.50 -2.13 -20.68
CA GLY A 86 -5.15 -3.01 -21.66
C GLY A 86 -6.07 -4.06 -21.05
N ALA A 87 -6.67 -3.78 -19.89
CA ALA A 87 -7.70 -4.62 -19.26
C ALA A 87 -9.10 -4.48 -19.88
N ARG A 88 -9.25 -3.63 -20.92
CA ARG A 88 -10.52 -3.41 -21.64
C ARG A 88 -10.29 -3.40 -23.15
N GLN A 89 -10.42 -4.55 -23.85
CA GLN A 89 -10.74 -4.67 -25.30
C GLN A 89 -10.74 -6.13 -25.83
N ASN A 90 -11.54 -6.37 -26.87
CA ASN A 90 -11.99 -7.66 -27.43
C ASN A 90 -10.94 -8.59 -28.10
N ARG A 91 -9.62 -8.37 -27.99
CA ARG A 91 -8.66 -9.21 -28.75
C ARG A 91 -7.41 -9.71 -28.01
N LYS A 92 -7.11 -9.21 -26.80
CA LYS A 92 -6.11 -9.76 -25.85
C LYS A 92 -6.24 -8.98 -24.53
N GLN A 93 -7.10 -9.45 -23.62
CA GLN A 93 -7.32 -8.79 -22.34
C GLN A 93 -6.17 -9.11 -21.40
N LYS A 94 -5.48 -8.08 -20.88
CA LYS A 94 -4.56 -8.29 -19.77
C LYS A 94 -5.36 -8.44 -18.48
N LYS A 95 -5.10 -9.51 -17.73
CA LYS A 95 -5.61 -9.65 -16.38
C LYS A 95 -4.82 -8.72 -15.46
N ILE A 96 -5.52 -7.97 -14.62
CA ILE A 96 -4.90 -7.08 -13.63
C ILE A 96 -5.23 -7.60 -12.23
N LEU A 97 -4.22 -7.73 -11.38
CA LEU A 97 -4.41 -7.89 -9.94
C LEU A 97 -4.06 -6.57 -9.25
N TRP A 98 -5.08 -5.87 -8.76
CA TRP A 98 -4.96 -4.58 -8.10
C TRP A 98 -4.86 -4.75 -6.59
N HIS A 99 -3.76 -4.27 -6.01
CA HIS A 99 -3.49 -4.29 -4.59
C HIS A 99 -3.64 -2.90 -3.99
N ASN A 100 -4.56 -2.77 -3.04
CA ASN A 100 -4.64 -1.60 -2.16
C ASN A 100 -3.88 -1.89 -0.86
N LEU A 101 -2.83 -1.12 -0.61
CA LEU A 101 -1.92 -1.31 0.52
C LEU A 101 -2.29 -0.48 1.76
N ARG A 102 -3.46 0.16 1.77
CA ARG A 102 -3.87 1.06 2.85
C ARG A 102 -4.44 0.32 4.05
N GLU A 103 -3.98 0.62 5.26
CA GLU A 103 -4.66 0.20 6.48
C GLU A 103 -5.81 1.14 6.88
N GLU A 104 -5.80 2.36 6.34
CA GLU A 104 -6.83 3.37 6.60
C GLU A 104 -8.10 3.04 5.80
N PRO A 105 -9.30 3.13 6.40
CA PRO A 105 -10.54 2.95 5.68
C PRO A 105 -10.74 4.08 4.66
N VAL A 106 -10.99 3.72 3.41
CA VAL A 106 -11.30 4.66 2.32
C VAL A 106 -12.74 4.47 1.88
N VAL A 107 -13.38 5.56 1.47
CA VAL A 107 -14.72 5.56 0.86
C VAL A 107 -14.72 6.49 -0.34
N TYR A 108 -15.42 6.09 -1.40
CA TYR A 108 -15.64 6.93 -2.57
C TYR A 108 -17.00 7.61 -2.45
N ILE A 109 -17.05 8.92 -2.69
CA ILE A 109 -18.28 9.72 -2.81
C ILE A 109 -18.18 10.47 -4.14
N ASN A 110 -19.12 10.23 -5.06
CA ASN A 110 -19.16 10.89 -6.38
C ASN A 110 -17.82 10.85 -7.13
N ASP A 111 -17.26 9.65 -7.38
CA ASP A 111 -15.94 9.41 -8.01
C ASP A 111 -14.72 9.67 -7.12
N ARG A 112 -14.83 10.52 -6.10
CA ARG A 112 -13.70 11.00 -5.30
C ARG A 112 -13.43 10.15 -4.06
N PRO A 113 -12.16 9.80 -3.75
CA PRO A 113 -11.81 9.07 -2.53
C PRO A 113 -11.68 10.00 -1.32
N PHE A 114 -12.22 9.56 -0.19
CA PHE A 114 -12.17 10.22 1.11
C PHE A 114 -11.62 9.27 2.18
N VAL A 115 -10.96 9.85 3.16
CA VAL A 115 -10.36 9.14 4.30
C VAL A 115 -10.72 9.83 5.61
N LEU A 116 -10.83 9.06 6.68
CA LEU A 116 -11.06 9.58 8.02
C LEU A 116 -9.79 10.21 8.61
N ARG A 117 -9.90 11.39 9.22
CA ARG A 117 -8.81 12.06 9.95
C ARG A 117 -9.31 12.64 11.27
N ASP A 118 -8.38 12.83 12.21
CA ASP A 118 -8.63 13.61 13.42
C ASP A 118 -8.67 15.12 13.08
N VAL A 119 -9.63 15.86 13.63
CA VAL A 119 -9.76 17.32 13.46
C VAL A 119 -8.49 18.06 13.92
N GLU A 120 -7.87 17.63 15.01
CA GLU A 120 -6.69 18.27 15.60
C GLU A 120 -5.41 17.91 14.83
N LYS A 121 -5.42 16.81 14.06
CA LYS A 121 -4.27 16.32 13.27
C LYS A 121 -4.69 15.88 11.86
N PRO A 122 -5.20 16.79 11.02
CA PRO A 122 -5.86 16.43 9.77
C PRO A 122 -4.88 15.94 8.68
N PHE A 123 -3.57 16.16 8.86
CA PHE A 123 -2.50 15.67 7.99
C PHE A 123 -1.89 14.33 8.44
N SER A 124 -2.22 13.83 9.63
CA SER A 124 -1.66 12.58 10.17
C SER A 124 -2.60 11.40 9.89
N ASN A 125 -2.04 10.26 9.47
CA ASN A 125 -2.84 9.04 9.27
C ASN A 125 -3.34 8.51 10.62
N LEU A 126 -4.56 7.97 10.65
CA LEU A 126 -5.02 7.20 11.79
C LEU A 126 -4.37 5.80 11.69
N GLU A 127 -3.49 5.49 12.65
CA GLU A 127 -2.77 4.23 12.65
C GLU A 127 -3.60 3.11 13.31
N TYR A 128 -3.75 2.00 12.60
CA TYR A 128 -4.39 0.77 13.08
C TYR A 128 -3.41 -0.39 12.98
N THR A 129 -2.21 -0.23 13.56
CA THR A 129 -1.06 -1.14 13.35
C THR A 129 -1.46 -2.61 13.49
N GLY A 130 -1.24 -3.39 12.43
CA GLY A 130 -1.53 -4.83 12.39
C GLY A 130 -2.99 -5.20 12.13
N ILE A 131 -3.83 -4.26 11.69
CA ILE A 131 -5.20 -4.53 11.25
C ILE A 131 -5.20 -5.46 10.03
N ASN A 132 -6.14 -6.41 9.97
CA ASN A 132 -6.26 -7.32 8.84
C ASN A 132 -7.29 -6.83 7.81
N ARG A 133 -7.25 -7.43 6.61
CA ARG A 133 -8.16 -7.12 5.49
C ARG A 133 -9.63 -7.06 5.90
N ALA A 134 -10.14 -8.13 6.53
CA ALA A 134 -11.55 -8.26 6.87
C ALA A 134 -12.01 -7.15 7.83
N ARG A 135 -11.14 -6.73 8.75
CA ARG A 135 -11.46 -5.65 9.68
C ARG A 135 -11.47 -4.28 8.99
N VAL A 136 -10.54 -4.01 8.09
CA VAL A 136 -10.53 -2.75 7.33
C VAL A 136 -11.76 -2.65 6.43
N GLU A 137 -12.08 -3.70 5.66
CA GLU A 137 -13.26 -3.71 4.79
C GLU A 137 -14.57 -3.58 5.60
N GLN A 138 -14.63 -4.18 6.80
CA GLN A 138 -15.76 -3.97 7.71
C GLN A 138 -15.87 -2.51 8.19
N MET A 139 -14.75 -1.85 8.46
CA MET A 139 -14.74 -0.43 8.83
C MET A 139 -15.17 0.45 7.65
N GLU A 140 -14.76 0.14 6.42
CA GLU A 140 -15.20 0.85 5.20
C GLU A 140 -16.71 0.71 4.98
N ALA A 141 -17.26 -0.48 5.17
CA ALA A 141 -18.70 -0.72 5.07
C ALA A 141 -19.48 0.10 6.12
N ARG A 142 -19.00 0.13 7.38
CA ARG A 142 -19.62 0.95 8.42
C ARG A 142 -19.47 2.45 8.16
N LEU A 143 -18.32 2.88 7.66
CA LEU A 143 -18.06 4.27 7.29
C LEU A 143 -19.04 4.73 6.21
N LYS A 144 -19.28 3.90 5.19
CA LYS A 144 -20.31 4.14 4.17
C LYS A 144 -21.69 4.31 4.81
N GLU A 145 -22.10 3.44 5.72
CA GLU A 145 -23.41 3.57 6.38
C GLU A 145 -23.50 4.80 7.28
N ASP A 146 -22.44 5.13 8.02
CA ASP A 146 -22.40 6.35 8.83
C ASP A 146 -22.56 7.60 7.95
N ILE A 147 -21.91 7.64 6.78
CA ILE A 147 -22.04 8.74 5.80
C ILE A 147 -23.48 8.88 5.31
N LEU A 148 -24.13 7.77 4.95
CA LEU A 148 -25.51 7.80 4.46
C LEU A 148 -26.48 8.27 5.55
N ILE A 149 -26.28 7.82 6.80
CA ILE A 149 -27.11 8.21 7.94
C ILE A 149 -26.90 9.69 8.29
N GLU A 150 -25.65 10.16 8.33
CA GLU A 150 -25.34 11.58 8.58
C GLU A 150 -25.89 12.46 7.46
N ALA A 151 -25.68 12.08 6.20
CA ALA A 151 -26.15 12.84 5.06
C ALA A 151 -27.67 13.00 5.03
N ALA A 152 -28.42 11.97 5.41
CA ALA A 152 -29.88 12.03 5.52
C ALA A 152 -30.36 13.08 6.54
N ARG A 153 -29.56 13.37 7.59
CA ARG A 153 -29.87 14.41 8.60
C ARG A 153 -29.62 15.82 8.07
N TYR A 154 -28.71 15.97 7.11
CA TYR A 154 -28.28 17.26 6.56
C TYR A 154 -28.73 17.46 5.10
N GLY A 155 -29.91 16.94 4.74
CA GLY A 155 -30.52 17.17 3.43
C GLY A 155 -29.77 16.51 2.27
N ASN A 156 -29.33 15.27 2.47
CA ASN A 156 -28.52 14.47 1.53
C ASN A 156 -27.17 15.13 1.19
N LYS A 157 -26.54 15.75 2.18
CA LYS A 157 -25.18 16.29 2.06
C LYS A 157 -24.32 15.86 3.23
N ILE A 158 -23.05 15.63 2.98
CA ILE A 158 -22.07 15.28 4.00
C ILE A 158 -20.98 16.35 4.05
N LEU A 159 -20.53 16.70 5.27
CA LEU A 159 -19.42 17.62 5.43
C LEU A 159 -18.10 16.89 5.15
N VAL A 160 -17.37 17.39 4.16
CA VAL A 160 -16.03 16.93 3.77
C VAL A 160 -15.04 18.07 3.89
N THR A 161 -13.74 17.73 3.99
CA THR A 161 -12.67 18.72 4.09
C THR A 161 -11.68 18.52 2.94
N ASP A 162 -11.46 19.57 2.16
CA ASP A 162 -10.51 19.61 1.06
C ASP A 162 -9.22 20.31 1.45
N GLU A 163 -8.11 19.86 0.86
CA GLU A 163 -6.80 20.50 1.01
C GLU A 163 -6.48 21.31 -0.26
N LEU A 164 -6.31 22.61 -0.09
CA LEU A 164 -5.90 23.52 -1.16
C LEU A 164 -4.39 23.41 -1.44
N PRO A 165 -3.90 23.89 -2.60
CA PRO A 165 -2.48 23.82 -2.96
C PRO A 165 -1.51 24.50 -1.97
N ASP A 166 -1.99 25.45 -1.18
CA ASP A 166 -1.24 26.13 -0.12
C ASP A 166 -1.28 25.39 1.23
N GLY A 167 -1.95 24.24 1.29
CA GLY A 167 -2.13 23.44 2.50
C GLY A 167 -3.30 23.88 3.37
N GLN A 168 -4.09 24.87 2.96
CA GLN A 168 -5.28 25.27 3.71
C GLN A 168 -6.37 24.19 3.64
N MET A 169 -6.99 23.90 4.79
CA MET A 169 -8.17 23.02 4.87
C MET A 169 -9.45 23.82 4.67
N VAL A 170 -10.33 23.34 3.80
CA VAL A 170 -11.61 23.98 3.49
C VAL A 170 -12.73 22.96 3.61
N ASP A 171 -13.69 23.24 4.47
CA ASP A 171 -14.89 22.41 4.62
C ASP A 171 -15.94 22.72 3.56
N GLN A 172 -16.54 21.68 3.00
CA GLN A 172 -17.54 21.77 1.95
C GLN A 172 -18.64 20.73 2.17
N TRP A 173 -19.85 21.08 1.71
CA TRP A 173 -20.98 20.16 1.73
C TRP A 173 -21.05 19.38 0.42
N GLU A 174 -20.65 18.11 0.45
CA GLU A 174 -20.68 17.22 -0.69
C GLU A 174 -22.07 16.57 -0.80
N PRO A 175 -22.75 16.62 -1.96
CA PRO A 175 -24.02 15.93 -2.15
C PRO A 175 -23.84 14.41 -2.08
N VAL A 176 -24.78 13.73 -1.44
CA VAL A 176 -24.73 12.28 -1.26
C VAL A 176 -25.93 11.63 -1.91
N VAL A 177 -25.66 10.74 -2.84
CA VAL A 177 -26.63 9.80 -3.42
C VAL A 177 -26.13 8.39 -3.12
N ARG A 178 -27.02 7.52 -2.60
CA ARG A 178 -26.67 6.19 -2.11
C ARG A 178 -25.81 5.38 -3.10
N ASP A 179 -26.20 5.39 -4.37
CA ASP A 179 -25.54 4.63 -5.43
C ASP A 179 -24.16 5.19 -5.83
N TYR A 180 -23.78 6.37 -5.32
CA TYR A 180 -22.49 7.01 -5.55
C TYR A 180 -21.59 7.05 -4.30
N VAL A 181 -22.00 6.39 -3.21
CA VAL A 181 -21.14 6.13 -2.05
C VAL A 181 -20.69 4.67 -2.08
N LYS A 182 -19.39 4.42 -2.26
CA LYS A 182 -18.85 3.07 -2.49
C LYS A 182 -17.63 2.80 -1.65
N THR A 183 -17.55 1.59 -1.11
CA THR A 183 -16.28 1.05 -0.59
C THR A 183 -15.35 0.70 -1.76
N PRO A 184 -14.03 0.62 -1.54
CA PRO A 184 -13.10 0.16 -2.57
C PRO A 184 -13.50 -1.20 -3.16
N LEU A 185 -13.94 -2.16 -2.33
CA LEU A 185 -14.38 -3.48 -2.80
C LEU A 185 -15.57 -3.38 -3.77
N GLU A 186 -16.59 -2.58 -3.43
CA GLU A 186 -17.75 -2.35 -4.32
C GLU A 186 -17.33 -1.71 -5.65
N VAL A 187 -16.38 -0.76 -5.63
CA VAL A 187 -15.86 -0.16 -6.86
C VAL A 187 -15.27 -1.21 -7.79
N TYR A 188 -14.40 -2.10 -7.31
CA TYR A 188 -13.80 -3.13 -8.16
C TYR A 188 -14.81 -4.19 -8.61
N GLN A 189 -15.79 -4.54 -7.78
CA GLN A 189 -16.89 -5.43 -8.17
C GLN A 189 -17.72 -4.85 -9.33
N GLU A 190 -18.03 -3.56 -9.28
CA GLU A 190 -18.72 -2.89 -10.40
C GLU A 190 -17.86 -2.85 -11.66
N LEU A 191 -16.56 -2.58 -11.54
CA LEU A 191 -15.65 -2.57 -12.68
C LEU A 191 -15.56 -3.96 -13.34
N GLN A 192 -15.61 -5.04 -12.55
CA GLN A 192 -15.71 -6.40 -13.09
C GLN A 192 -17.00 -6.60 -13.90
N ILE A 193 -18.14 -6.11 -13.41
CA ILE A 193 -19.43 -6.16 -14.11
C ILE A 193 -19.40 -5.32 -15.39
N GLU A 194 -18.71 -4.16 -15.38
CA GLU A 194 -18.46 -3.33 -16.56
C GLU A 194 -17.57 -4.01 -17.63
N GLY A 195 -17.03 -5.21 -17.33
CA GLY A 195 -16.24 -6.01 -18.25
C GLY A 195 -14.73 -5.76 -18.20
N TYR A 196 -14.23 -5.09 -17.15
CA TYR A 196 -12.79 -4.99 -16.91
C TYR A 196 -12.23 -6.28 -16.31
N TYR A 197 -11.11 -6.76 -16.83
CA TYR A 197 -10.46 -7.95 -16.29
C TYR A 197 -9.53 -7.61 -15.12
N VAL A 198 -10.13 -7.18 -14.00
CA VAL A 198 -9.44 -6.77 -12.77
C VAL A 198 -9.87 -7.63 -11.59
N ASP A 199 -8.92 -8.07 -10.79
CA ASP A 199 -9.13 -8.67 -9.46
C ASP A 199 -8.62 -7.70 -8.39
N TYR A 200 -9.23 -7.70 -7.21
CA TYR A 200 -8.95 -6.75 -6.13
C TYR A 200 -8.47 -7.45 -4.87
N GLU A 201 -7.35 -6.98 -4.35
CA GLU A 201 -6.75 -7.45 -3.11
C GLU A 201 -6.48 -6.28 -2.17
N ARG A 202 -6.82 -6.45 -0.89
CA ARG A 202 -6.56 -5.47 0.17
C ARG A 202 -5.52 -6.04 1.13
N VAL A 203 -4.33 -5.45 1.16
CA VAL A 203 -3.23 -5.84 2.05
C VAL A 203 -2.86 -4.64 2.92
N PRO A 204 -3.50 -4.47 4.10
CA PRO A 204 -3.33 -3.27 4.91
C PRO A 204 -1.93 -3.20 5.54
N ILE A 205 -1.08 -2.32 5.02
CA ILE A 205 0.26 -2.07 5.55
C ILE A 205 0.28 -0.72 6.27
N THR A 206 0.86 -0.70 7.47
CA THR A 206 1.03 0.54 8.25
C THR A 206 1.93 1.53 7.53
N ASP A 207 1.50 2.79 7.51
CA ASP A 207 2.23 3.83 6.81
C ASP A 207 3.61 4.07 7.42
N GLU A 208 4.60 4.32 6.58
CA GLU A 208 6.01 4.53 6.94
C GLU A 208 6.73 3.39 7.69
N LYS A 209 6.03 2.33 8.13
CA LYS A 209 6.63 1.16 8.81
C LYS A 209 7.07 0.05 7.86
N SER A 210 7.94 -0.84 8.32
CA SER A 210 8.25 -2.07 7.56
C SER A 210 7.01 -2.98 7.47
N PRO A 211 6.70 -3.59 6.31
CA PRO A 211 5.71 -4.65 6.24
C PRO A 211 6.06 -5.78 7.22
N LYS A 212 5.04 -6.38 7.82
CA LYS A 212 5.18 -7.57 8.68
C LYS A 212 5.30 -8.82 7.82
N GLU A 213 5.80 -9.90 8.41
CA GLU A 213 6.07 -11.17 7.71
C GLU A 213 4.82 -11.68 6.99
N ARG A 214 3.66 -11.57 7.64
CA ARG A 214 2.37 -11.93 7.05
C ARG A 214 2.02 -11.12 5.79
N ASP A 215 2.41 -9.85 5.73
CA ASP A 215 2.17 -9.01 4.54
C ASP A 215 2.95 -9.55 3.33
N PHE A 216 4.17 -10.04 3.56
CA PHE A 216 4.96 -10.72 2.52
C PHE A 216 4.29 -12.02 2.07
N ASP A 217 3.81 -12.82 3.02
CA ASP A 217 3.13 -14.09 2.73
C ASP A 217 1.84 -13.86 1.93
N ASP A 218 1.01 -12.91 2.34
CA ASP A 218 -0.26 -12.59 1.67
C ASP A 218 0.00 -12.10 0.23
N LEU A 219 0.99 -11.22 0.02
CA LEU A 219 1.39 -10.75 -1.30
C LEU A 219 1.98 -11.87 -2.16
N MET A 220 2.90 -12.67 -1.62
CA MET A 220 3.52 -13.79 -2.32
C MET A 220 2.46 -14.81 -2.74
N TYR A 221 1.57 -15.20 -1.82
CA TYR A 221 0.51 -16.15 -2.06
C TYR A 221 -0.39 -15.65 -3.18
N ARG A 222 -0.91 -14.42 -3.11
CA ARG A 222 -1.81 -13.89 -4.14
C ARG A 222 -1.15 -13.78 -5.50
N ILE A 223 0.10 -13.32 -5.57
CA ILE A 223 0.87 -13.25 -6.83
C ILE A 223 1.12 -14.65 -7.38
N SER A 224 1.39 -15.66 -6.54
CA SER A 224 1.66 -17.03 -6.98
C SER A 224 0.46 -17.69 -7.69
N GLN A 225 -0.77 -17.29 -7.34
CA GLN A 225 -2.02 -17.81 -7.91
C GLN A 225 -2.39 -17.19 -9.27
N THR A 226 -1.60 -16.24 -9.78
CA THR A 226 -1.89 -15.55 -11.04
C THR A 226 -1.12 -16.13 -12.23
N ASP A 227 -1.61 -15.93 -13.44
CA ASP A 227 -0.91 -16.31 -14.66
C ASP A 227 0.34 -15.44 -14.90
N ARG A 228 1.24 -15.89 -15.77
CA ARG A 228 2.52 -15.18 -16.03
C ARG A 228 2.35 -13.84 -16.74
N ASP A 229 1.22 -13.64 -17.41
CA ASP A 229 0.83 -12.45 -18.16
C ASP A 229 -0.06 -11.50 -17.34
N THR A 230 -0.32 -11.82 -16.06
CA THR A 230 -1.04 -10.92 -15.16
C THR A 230 -0.20 -9.70 -14.81
N GLU A 231 -0.82 -8.54 -14.87
CA GLU A 231 -0.25 -7.24 -14.50
C GLU A 231 -0.58 -6.93 -13.03
N TYR A 232 0.39 -6.47 -12.25
CA TYR A 232 0.21 -6.17 -10.83
C TYR A 232 0.19 -4.66 -10.63
N VAL A 233 -0.89 -4.12 -10.05
CA VAL A 233 -0.99 -2.69 -9.70
C VAL A 233 -0.97 -2.55 -8.19
N PHE A 234 -0.20 -1.59 -7.68
CA PHE A 234 -0.13 -1.27 -6.25
C PHE A 234 -0.53 0.18 -6.01
N ASN A 235 -1.42 0.42 -5.06
CA ASN A 235 -1.74 1.77 -4.61
C ASN A 235 -1.68 1.93 -3.09
N CYS A 236 -1.35 3.14 -2.66
CA CYS A 236 -1.53 3.63 -1.30
C CYS A 236 -2.02 5.09 -1.38
N GLN A 237 -1.85 5.90 -0.33
CA GLN A 237 -2.23 7.31 -0.37
C GLN A 237 -1.45 8.08 -1.45
N MET A 238 -0.14 8.30 -1.25
CA MET A 238 0.70 9.09 -2.18
C MET A 238 1.35 8.26 -3.29
N GLY A 239 1.16 6.94 -3.29
CA GLY A 239 1.85 6.08 -4.24
C GLY A 239 3.37 6.02 -4.01
N ARG A 240 3.84 6.28 -2.79
CA ARG A 240 5.28 6.42 -2.44
C ARG A 240 5.81 5.21 -1.67
N GLY A 241 5.85 5.23 -0.33
CA GLY A 241 6.50 4.20 0.49
C GLY A 241 5.88 2.80 0.34
N ARG A 242 4.60 2.65 0.73
CA ARG A 242 3.87 1.37 0.64
C ARG A 242 3.80 0.84 -0.79
N THR A 243 3.37 1.67 -1.74
CA THR A 243 3.31 1.31 -3.17
C THR A 243 4.65 0.82 -3.71
N THR A 244 5.75 1.58 -3.52
CA THR A 244 7.06 1.16 -3.99
C THR A 244 7.50 -0.15 -3.33
N THR A 245 7.18 -0.36 -2.05
CA THR A 245 7.49 -1.61 -1.34
C THR A 245 6.76 -2.80 -1.96
N GLY A 246 5.44 -2.67 -2.23
CA GLY A 246 4.67 -3.69 -2.94
C GLY A 246 5.20 -3.98 -4.34
N MET A 247 5.61 -2.93 -5.08
CA MET A 247 6.25 -3.08 -6.39
C MET A 247 7.57 -3.87 -6.31
N VAL A 248 8.41 -3.59 -5.30
CA VAL A 248 9.67 -4.32 -5.08
C VAL A 248 9.40 -5.79 -4.78
N ILE A 249 8.48 -6.08 -3.85
CA ILE A 249 8.08 -7.45 -3.48
C ILE A 249 7.57 -8.21 -4.72
N ALA A 250 6.63 -7.62 -5.46
CA ALA A 250 6.07 -8.25 -6.65
C ALA A 250 7.12 -8.47 -7.75
N THR A 251 8.05 -7.53 -7.90
CA THR A 251 9.15 -7.67 -8.86
C THR A 251 10.10 -8.80 -8.46
N LEU A 252 10.44 -8.94 -7.18
CA LEU A 252 11.26 -10.05 -6.68
C LEU A 252 10.57 -11.39 -6.95
N VAL A 253 9.28 -11.52 -6.62
CA VAL A 253 8.48 -12.72 -6.88
C VAL A 253 8.39 -13.00 -8.38
N TYR A 254 8.12 -12.00 -9.21
CA TYR A 254 8.03 -12.16 -10.66
C TYR A 254 9.35 -12.63 -11.27
N LEU A 255 10.48 -11.97 -10.94
CA LEU A 255 11.81 -12.34 -11.42
C LEU A 255 12.19 -13.75 -10.98
N ASN A 256 11.83 -14.13 -9.75
CA ASN A 256 11.94 -15.51 -9.32
C ASN A 256 11.11 -16.40 -10.26
N ARG A 257 9.80 -16.19 -10.41
CA ARG A 257 8.91 -17.01 -11.25
C ARG A 257 9.40 -17.23 -12.69
N ILE A 258 10.02 -16.25 -13.32
CA ILE A 258 10.55 -16.39 -14.69
C ILE A 258 12.00 -16.91 -14.75
N GLY A 259 12.65 -17.12 -13.61
CA GLY A 259 14.04 -17.62 -13.54
C GLY A 259 15.10 -16.56 -13.83
N ALA A 260 14.74 -15.28 -13.75
CA ALA A 260 15.61 -14.14 -14.04
C ALA A 260 16.13 -13.44 -12.77
N SER A 261 16.16 -14.14 -11.62
CA SER A 261 16.62 -13.58 -10.36
C SER A 261 18.13 -13.36 -10.28
N GLY A 262 18.90 -14.12 -11.07
CA GLY A 262 20.37 -14.04 -11.05
C GLY A 262 21.01 -14.58 -9.77
N ILE A 263 20.24 -15.30 -8.94
CA ILE A 263 20.73 -16.06 -7.78
C ILE A 263 20.85 -17.52 -8.24
N PRO A 264 22.04 -18.16 -8.15
CA PRO A 264 22.21 -19.57 -8.52
C PRO A 264 21.21 -20.43 -7.75
N ARG A 265 20.59 -21.43 -8.40
CA ARG A 265 19.71 -22.39 -7.70
C ARG A 265 20.59 -23.47 -7.07
N THR A 266 20.86 -23.41 -5.78
CA THR A 266 21.51 -24.51 -5.04
C THR A 266 20.53 -25.08 -4.01
N HIS A 267 20.63 -26.38 -3.73
CA HIS A 267 19.75 -27.08 -2.77
C HIS A 267 19.99 -26.68 -1.30
N SER A 268 20.89 -25.74 -1.03
CA SER A 268 21.33 -25.34 0.31
C SER A 268 21.07 -23.88 0.67
N ILE A 269 20.47 -23.08 -0.22
CA ILE A 269 20.22 -21.64 0.00
C ILE A 269 19.38 -21.42 1.27
N GLY A 270 19.69 -20.37 2.02
CA GLY A 270 18.98 -19.98 3.23
C GLY A 270 19.44 -20.64 4.53
N LYS A 271 20.55 -21.40 4.54
CA LYS A 271 21.18 -21.80 5.81
C LYS A 271 21.74 -20.57 6.52
N ILE A 272 21.52 -20.55 7.84
CA ILE A 272 22.08 -19.55 8.75
C ILE A 272 23.42 -20.09 9.25
N PHE A 273 24.53 -19.42 8.92
CA PHE A 273 25.85 -19.80 9.42
C PHE A 273 26.07 -19.30 10.85
N SER A 274 26.63 -20.15 11.73
CA SER A 274 27.08 -19.72 13.06
C SER A 274 28.39 -18.94 12.94
N THR A 275 28.32 -17.65 12.62
CA THR A 275 29.53 -16.80 12.70
C THR A 275 29.69 -16.24 14.11
N GLY A 276 30.89 -16.42 14.68
CA GLY A 276 31.32 -15.83 15.94
C GLY A 276 31.20 -14.29 15.95
N VAL A 277 30.90 -13.79 17.15
CA VAL A 277 30.63 -12.40 17.49
C VAL A 277 31.94 -11.61 17.42
N ASP A 278 32.15 -10.91 16.31
CA ASP A 278 33.02 -9.74 16.23
C ASP A 278 32.48 -8.86 15.10
N ILE A 279 31.48 -8.05 15.43
CA ILE A 279 30.98 -6.98 14.57
C ILE A 279 31.41 -5.70 15.26
N THR A 280 32.35 -4.97 14.65
CA THR A 280 32.55 -3.58 15.05
C THR A 280 31.32 -2.80 14.63
N ASP A 281 30.61 -2.25 15.61
CA ASP A 281 29.37 -1.50 15.43
C ASP A 281 29.68 -0.11 14.85
N ASN A 282 30.16 -0.11 13.61
CA ASN A 282 30.55 1.11 12.91
C ASN A 282 29.48 1.46 11.88
N MET A 283 28.97 2.68 11.98
CA MET A 283 28.26 3.35 10.89
C MET A 283 29.07 3.26 9.59
N PRO A 284 28.43 3.30 8.41
CA PRO A 284 29.14 3.28 7.14
C PRO A 284 30.25 4.34 7.14
N ASN A 285 31.49 3.92 6.81
CA ASN A 285 32.67 4.78 6.88
C ASN A 285 32.65 5.96 5.88
N SER A 286 31.65 6.04 5.00
CA SER A 286 31.45 7.12 4.03
C SER A 286 29.97 7.28 3.64
N GLU A 287 29.60 8.45 3.13
CA GLU A 287 28.26 8.67 2.54
C GLU A 287 27.99 7.71 1.37
N GLU A 288 29.01 7.33 0.61
CA GLU A 288 28.86 6.37 -0.49
C GLU A 288 28.52 4.96 0.02
N ALA A 289 29.15 4.53 1.11
CA ALA A 289 28.83 3.25 1.74
C ALA A 289 27.40 3.23 2.29
N ALA A 290 26.93 4.36 2.85
CA ALA A 290 25.53 4.52 3.28
C ALA A 290 24.55 4.40 2.10
N ARG A 291 24.82 5.05 0.96
CA ARG A 291 23.99 4.92 -0.27
C ARG A 291 23.99 3.49 -0.83
N ARG A 292 25.08 2.74 -0.66
CA ARG A 292 25.15 1.31 -1.00
C ARG A 292 24.47 0.40 0.01
N GLY A 293 23.91 0.93 1.10
CA GLY A 293 23.22 0.16 2.13
C GLY A 293 24.16 -0.68 3.00
N GLU A 294 25.44 -0.30 3.13
CA GLU A 294 26.48 -1.06 3.84
C GLU A 294 26.45 -0.83 5.36
N TYR A 295 25.26 -0.86 5.96
CA TYR A 295 25.07 -0.74 7.41
C TYR A 295 25.54 -1.99 8.14
N ALA A 296 26.02 -1.85 9.39
CA ALA A 296 26.54 -2.98 10.18
C ALA A 296 25.54 -4.14 10.27
N VAL A 297 24.26 -3.86 10.53
CA VAL A 297 23.19 -4.87 10.56
C VAL A 297 23.00 -5.59 9.22
N ILE A 298 23.10 -4.86 8.09
CA ILE A 298 22.96 -5.44 6.74
C ILE A 298 24.18 -6.28 6.37
N ARG A 299 25.40 -5.82 6.69
CA ARG A 299 26.65 -6.59 6.48
C ARG A 299 26.62 -7.90 7.29
N SER A 300 26.09 -7.84 8.51
CA SER A 300 25.93 -9.01 9.37
C SER A 300 24.90 -9.98 8.79
N LEU A 301 23.75 -9.48 8.32
CA LEU A 301 22.74 -10.30 7.65
C LEU A 301 23.32 -11.07 6.46
N ILE A 302 23.95 -10.38 5.51
CA ILE A 302 24.42 -11.02 4.26
C ILE A 302 25.57 -12.00 4.49
N ARG A 303 26.29 -11.90 5.62
CA ARG A 303 27.33 -12.84 6.04
C ARG A 303 26.74 -14.14 6.60
N VAL A 304 25.66 -14.01 7.36
CA VAL A 304 25.03 -15.15 8.05
C VAL A 304 24.08 -15.90 7.13
N LEU A 305 23.47 -15.22 6.17
CA LEU A 305 22.48 -15.81 5.26
C LEU A 305 23.16 -16.43 4.03
N GLU A 306 23.03 -17.74 3.81
CA GLU A 306 23.48 -18.39 2.57
C GLU A 306 22.77 -17.79 1.35
N GLY A 307 23.53 -17.20 0.43
CA GLY A 307 23.00 -16.42 -0.70
C GLY A 307 22.69 -14.96 -0.37
N GLY A 308 23.07 -14.46 0.81
CA GLY A 308 22.78 -13.11 1.27
C GLY A 308 23.39 -12.01 0.40
N VAL A 309 24.59 -12.20 -0.12
CA VAL A 309 25.24 -11.23 -1.04
C VAL A 309 24.47 -11.13 -2.35
N GLU A 310 24.08 -12.26 -2.92
CA GLU A 310 23.27 -12.33 -4.13
C GLU A 310 21.87 -11.76 -3.90
N GLY A 311 21.25 -12.09 -2.76
CA GLY A 311 19.96 -11.57 -2.29
C GLY A 311 19.98 -10.05 -2.21
N LYS A 312 20.95 -9.47 -1.50
CA LYS A 312 21.14 -8.02 -1.44
C LYS A 312 21.32 -7.40 -2.82
N ARG A 313 22.19 -7.98 -3.65
CA ARG A 313 22.43 -7.48 -5.01
C ARG A 313 21.16 -7.50 -5.86
N GLN A 314 20.30 -8.51 -5.68
CA GLN A 314 19.01 -8.58 -6.37
C GLN A 314 18.07 -7.49 -5.87
N VAL A 315 17.93 -7.34 -4.55
CA VAL A 315 17.08 -6.31 -3.93
C VAL A 315 17.51 -4.91 -4.36
N ASP A 316 18.80 -4.60 -4.35
CA ASP A 316 19.33 -3.30 -4.78
C ASP A 316 18.90 -2.97 -6.21
N LYS A 317 19.08 -3.92 -7.14
CA LYS A 317 18.65 -3.78 -8.53
C LYS A 317 17.15 -3.59 -8.69
N VAL A 318 16.35 -4.25 -7.87
CA VAL A 318 14.88 -4.13 -7.93
C VAL A 318 14.40 -2.81 -7.33
N ILE A 319 15.02 -2.36 -6.24
CA ILE A 319 14.77 -1.03 -5.67
C ILE A 319 15.05 0.05 -6.72
N ASP A 320 16.17 -0.06 -7.44
CA ASP A 320 16.53 0.88 -8.50
C ASP A 320 15.56 0.84 -9.69
N LYS A 321 14.90 -0.30 -9.96
CA LYS A 321 13.82 -0.38 -10.97
C LYS A 321 12.50 0.26 -10.52
N CYS A 322 12.31 0.44 -9.22
CA CYS A 322 11.06 0.95 -8.62
C CYS A 322 11.24 2.36 -8.01
N ASP A 323 12.36 3.03 -8.31
CA ASP A 323 12.83 4.22 -7.60
C ASP A 323 12.15 5.54 -8.00
N ALA A 324 11.35 5.54 -9.06
CA ALA A 324 10.78 6.73 -9.68
C ALA A 324 10.01 7.67 -8.71
N MET A 325 9.47 7.15 -7.60
CA MET A 325 8.92 7.97 -6.51
C MET A 325 9.83 8.11 -5.30
N GLN A 326 10.50 7.02 -4.91
CA GLN A 326 11.39 6.98 -3.75
C GLN A 326 12.31 5.76 -3.87
N ASN A 327 13.61 5.98 -3.81
CA ASN A 327 14.58 4.91 -3.62
C ASN A 327 14.75 4.65 -2.10
N LEU A 328 14.53 3.42 -1.66
CA LEU A 328 14.60 3.05 -0.24
C LEU A 328 16.01 3.28 0.33
N ARG A 329 17.07 2.93 -0.41
CA ARG A 329 18.46 3.06 0.05
C ARG A 329 18.87 4.52 0.19
N GLU A 330 18.48 5.36 -0.76
CA GLU A 330 18.69 6.80 -0.68
C GLU A 330 17.90 7.42 0.48
N ALA A 331 16.67 6.98 0.72
CA ALA A 331 15.87 7.46 1.84
C ALA A 331 16.52 7.14 3.19
N ILE A 332 17.02 5.92 3.38
CA ILE A 332 17.76 5.53 4.60
C ILE A 332 19.01 6.42 4.75
N SER A 333 19.80 6.61 3.68
CA SER A 333 20.97 7.48 3.71
C SER A 333 20.63 8.92 4.06
N ASN A 334 19.52 9.45 3.53
CA ASN A 334 19.05 10.81 3.80
C ASN A 334 18.63 10.99 5.26
N TYR A 335 17.87 10.03 5.83
CA TYR A 335 17.55 10.06 7.26
C TYR A 335 18.80 9.97 8.13
N GLY A 336 19.76 9.10 7.78
CA GLY A 336 21.06 9.02 8.46
C GLY A 336 21.79 10.36 8.50
N ASN A 337 21.86 11.06 7.36
CA ASN A 337 22.47 12.39 7.28
C ASN A 337 21.69 13.45 8.06
N ASN A 338 20.35 13.39 8.04
CA ASN A 338 19.50 14.30 8.80
C ASN A 338 19.71 14.14 10.30
N ILE A 339 19.83 12.91 10.81
CA ILE A 339 20.07 12.64 12.24
C ILE A 339 21.36 13.33 12.72
N LEU A 340 22.44 13.27 11.92
CA LEU A 340 23.73 13.87 12.25
C LEU A 340 23.69 15.40 12.26
N ARG A 341 22.88 16.00 11.38
CA ARG A 341 22.84 17.45 11.16
C ARG A 341 21.72 18.16 11.91
N GLN A 342 20.77 17.43 12.48
CA GLN A 342 19.58 18.00 13.10
C GLN A 342 19.86 18.45 14.55
N PRO A 343 19.85 19.76 14.84
CA PRO A 343 20.02 20.26 16.21
C PRO A 343 18.79 20.05 17.09
N ASP A 344 17.58 20.02 16.50
CA ASP A 344 16.34 19.85 17.25
C ASP A 344 16.14 18.38 17.64
N GLU A 345 16.07 18.12 18.95
CA GLU A 345 16.00 16.76 19.49
C GLU A 345 14.75 15.99 19.03
N LYS A 346 13.59 16.64 18.98
CA LYS A 346 12.34 15.99 18.55
C LYS A 346 12.39 15.60 17.07
N LYS A 347 12.89 16.49 16.22
CA LYS A 347 13.08 16.20 14.78
C LYS A 347 14.14 15.14 14.55
N ARG A 348 15.18 15.09 15.39
CA ARG A 348 16.22 14.06 15.35
C ARG A 348 15.66 12.70 15.73
N GLU A 349 14.87 12.62 16.80
CA GLU A 349 14.17 11.41 17.23
C GLU A 349 13.19 10.90 16.17
N ALA A 350 12.39 11.79 15.57
CA ALA A 350 11.50 11.44 14.46
C ALA A 350 12.27 10.90 13.25
N SER A 351 13.40 11.53 12.90
CA SER A 351 14.27 11.06 11.80
C SER A 351 14.91 9.70 12.11
N LEU A 352 15.28 9.45 13.37
CA LEU A 352 15.79 8.17 13.83
C LEU A 352 14.73 7.06 13.74
N SER A 353 13.50 7.35 14.16
CA SER A 353 12.38 6.41 14.04
C SER A 353 12.17 5.99 12.58
N CYS A 354 12.08 6.96 11.64
CA CYS A 354 11.96 6.65 10.21
C CYS A 354 13.18 5.91 9.66
N PHE A 355 14.40 6.25 10.11
CA PHE A 355 15.62 5.56 9.70
C PHE A 355 15.58 4.08 10.05
N VAL A 356 15.17 3.74 11.28
CA VAL A 356 15.09 2.35 11.75
C VAL A 356 14.04 1.57 10.96
N GLU A 357 12.82 2.11 10.81
CA GLU A 357 11.74 1.46 10.07
C GLU A 357 12.12 1.19 8.59
N TYR A 358 12.83 2.12 7.95
CA TYR A 358 13.27 1.96 6.57
C TYR A 358 14.44 0.96 6.45
N LEU A 359 15.35 0.97 7.42
CA LEU A 359 16.44 0.00 7.47
C LEU A 359 15.94 -1.41 7.74
N GLU A 360 14.95 -1.56 8.62
CA GLU A 360 14.22 -2.81 8.87
C GLU A 360 13.51 -3.29 7.60
N ARG A 361 12.82 -2.40 6.89
CA ARG A 361 12.22 -2.71 5.58
C ARG A 361 13.25 -3.24 4.59
N TYR A 362 14.41 -2.60 4.49
CA TYR A 362 15.49 -3.06 3.60
C TYR A 362 16.06 -4.41 4.05
N TYR A 363 16.24 -4.62 5.35
CA TYR A 363 16.65 -5.88 5.94
C TYR A 363 15.68 -7.02 5.54
N PHE A 364 14.37 -6.83 5.75
CA PHE A 364 13.37 -7.86 5.43
C PHE A 364 13.24 -8.12 3.94
N LEU A 365 13.41 -7.10 3.08
CA LEU A 365 13.45 -7.32 1.63
C LEU A 365 14.60 -8.24 1.21
N ILE A 366 15.78 -8.14 1.86
CA ILE A 366 16.91 -9.04 1.62
C ILE A 366 16.58 -10.46 2.10
N CYS A 367 16.05 -10.60 3.31
CA CYS A 367 15.58 -11.89 3.83
C CYS A 367 14.57 -12.53 2.89
N PHE A 368 13.56 -11.77 2.48
CA PHE A 368 12.50 -12.23 1.57
C PHE A 368 13.06 -12.65 0.22
N ALA A 369 13.98 -11.86 -0.37
CA ALA A 369 14.61 -12.21 -1.64
C ALA A 369 15.34 -13.55 -1.57
N VAL A 370 16.02 -13.86 -0.47
CA VAL A 370 16.65 -15.18 -0.28
C VAL A 370 15.60 -16.26 -0.04
N TYR A 371 14.62 -16.01 0.84
CA TYR A 371 13.54 -16.95 1.18
C TYR A 371 12.75 -17.44 -0.04
N ILE A 372 12.36 -16.56 -0.96
CA ILE A 372 11.59 -16.99 -2.13
C ILE A 372 12.38 -17.91 -3.08
N HIS A 373 13.71 -17.92 -3.01
CA HIS A 373 14.53 -18.89 -3.76
C HIS A 373 14.62 -20.24 -3.07
N THR A 374 14.49 -20.28 -1.74
CA THR A 374 14.49 -21.53 -0.97
C THR A 374 13.14 -22.23 -1.07
N GLU A 375 12.04 -21.48 -0.91
CA GLU A 375 10.66 -21.96 -1.03
C GLU A 375 10.36 -22.55 -2.40
N ARG A 376 10.98 -22.07 -3.47
CA ARG A 376 10.70 -22.62 -4.80
C ARG A 376 11.19 -24.06 -4.98
N ALA A 377 12.13 -24.51 -4.15
CA ALA A 377 12.44 -25.93 -4.04
C ALA A 377 11.28 -26.71 -3.39
N ALA A 378 10.51 -26.10 -2.49
CA ALA A 378 9.37 -26.71 -1.78
C ALA A 378 8.02 -26.57 -2.53
N LEU A 379 7.78 -25.47 -3.25
CA LEU A 379 6.54 -25.22 -4.01
C LEU A 379 6.39 -26.11 -5.26
N HIS A 380 7.45 -26.82 -5.67
CA HIS A 380 7.35 -27.85 -6.70
C HIS A 380 6.65 -29.13 -6.19
N ASP A 381 6.77 -29.46 -4.90
CA ASP A 381 6.19 -30.70 -4.34
C ASP A 381 4.66 -30.65 -4.26
N ILE A 382 4.07 -29.50 -3.96
CA ILE A 382 2.61 -29.35 -3.80
C ILE A 382 1.86 -29.54 -5.15
N SER A 383 2.49 -29.20 -6.28
CA SER A 383 1.87 -29.42 -7.60
C SER A 383 1.96 -30.88 -8.06
N SER A 384 2.95 -31.63 -7.56
CA SER A 384 3.12 -33.05 -7.86
C SER A 384 2.13 -33.90 -7.07
N GLU A 385 1.99 -33.66 -5.76
CA GLU A 385 1.05 -34.40 -4.91
C GLU A 385 -0.41 -34.20 -5.36
N LYS A 386 -0.82 -32.97 -5.74
CA LYS A 386 -2.17 -32.73 -6.25
C LYS A 386 -2.42 -33.37 -7.62
N LYS A 387 -1.41 -33.47 -8.49
CA LYS A 387 -1.55 -34.16 -9.80
C LYS A 387 -1.59 -35.67 -9.64
N ASP A 388 -0.88 -36.21 -8.66
CA ASP A 388 -0.86 -37.65 -8.39
C ASP A 388 -2.14 -38.11 -7.68
N LEU A 389 -2.71 -37.28 -6.79
CA LEU A 389 -4.05 -37.51 -6.20
C LEU A 389 -5.17 -37.52 -7.25
N LEU A 390 -5.13 -36.62 -8.23
CA LEU A 390 -6.11 -36.58 -9.33
C LEU A 390 -5.94 -37.75 -10.32
N ARG A 391 -4.71 -38.22 -10.55
CA ARG A 391 -4.44 -39.40 -11.39
C ARG A 391 -4.84 -40.72 -10.73
N MET A 392 -4.78 -40.80 -9.40
CA MET A 392 -5.23 -41.99 -8.68
C MET A 392 -6.75 -42.17 -8.72
N ASP A 393 -7.53 -41.08 -8.72
CA ASP A 393 -9.00 -41.15 -8.83
C ASP A 393 -9.47 -41.51 -10.25
N GLU A 394 -8.79 -41.03 -11.29
CA GLU A 394 -9.12 -41.40 -12.69
C GLU A 394 -8.75 -42.85 -13.04
N SER A 395 -7.86 -43.48 -12.27
CA SER A 395 -7.49 -44.90 -12.46
C SER A 395 -8.45 -45.90 -11.81
N LYS A 396 -9.48 -45.41 -11.08
CA LYS A 396 -10.48 -46.23 -10.37
C LYS A 396 -11.92 -46.05 -10.88
N ALA A 397 -12.11 -45.34 -11.99
CA ALA A 397 -13.41 -45.17 -12.65
C ALA A 397 -13.60 -46.10 -13.86
#